data_AF-A0A0N8T481-F1
#
_entry.id   AF-A0A0N8T481-F1
#
_cell.length_a   1.000
_cell.length_b   1.000
_cell.length_c   1.000
_cell.angle_alpha   90.00
_cell.angle_beta   90.00
_cell.angle_gamma   90.00
#
_symmetry.space_group_name_H-M   'P 1'
#
loop_
_entity.id
_entity.type
_entity.pdbx_description
1 polymer ?
#
loop_
_entity_poly.entity_id
_entity_poly.type
_entity_poly.pdbx_seq_one_letter_code
_entity_poly.pdbx_strand_id
1 'polypeptide(L)'
;MKLPSDRTILELIYKLYYEEFQNHSREVESGRRSKIYVPIDCQMIARELDVDGDIVFGRLYYHLQKKYGYTNEDESKVLFFGNTNGEGFSINFPLMASVLAGLQEDANKFRTATWISSCALAVSMGTAAFNIFFK
;
A
#
# COMPACT_ATOMS: atom_id res chain seq x y z
N MET A 1 4.33 0.10 -20.71
CA MET A 1 3.96 0.69 -19.41
C MET A 1 2.93 -0.19 -18.71
N LYS A 2 3.19 -0.57 -17.46
CA LYS A 2 2.27 -1.33 -16.61
C LYS A 2 1.78 -0.39 -15.52
N LEU A 3 0.46 -0.21 -15.40
CA LEU A 3 -0.13 0.62 -14.35
C LEU A 3 0.23 0.02 -12.97
N PRO A 4 0.88 0.76 -12.07
CA PRO A 4 1.22 0.24 -10.75
C PRO A 4 -0.06 0.00 -9.92
N SER A 5 -0.04 -1.09 -9.16
CA SER A 5 -1.10 -1.35 -8.19
C SER A 5 -0.95 -0.45 -6.96
N ASP A 6 -2.03 -0.26 -6.20
CA ASP A 6 -1.97 0.49 -4.94
C ASP A 6 -0.92 -0.11 -4.00
N ARG A 7 -0.85 -1.45 -3.92
CA ARG A 7 0.19 -2.15 -3.16
C ARG A 7 1.60 -1.73 -3.58
N THR A 8 1.86 -1.67 -4.89
CA THR A 8 3.19 -1.32 -5.42
C THR A 8 3.57 0.12 -5.07
N ILE A 9 2.63 1.06 -5.21
CA ILE A 9 2.84 2.47 -4.85
C ILE A 9 3.14 2.59 -3.35
N LEU A 10 2.29 2.00 -2.51
CA LEU A 10 2.44 2.10 -1.05
C LEU A 10 3.69 1.38 -0.53
N GLU A 11 4.06 0.24 -1.12
CA GLU A 11 5.28 -0.50 -0.79
C GLU A 11 6.53 0.32 -1.11
N LEU A 12 6.56 1.00 -2.25
CA LEU A 12 7.66 1.89 -2.61
C LEU A 12 7.73 3.11 -1.67
N ILE A 13 6.60 3.74 -1.35
CA ILE A 13 6.55 4.85 -0.37
C ILE A 13 7.07 4.38 0.98
N TYR A 14 6.61 3.23 1.47
CA TYR A 14 7.09 2.67 2.73
C TYR A 14 8.61 2.50 2.70
N LYS A 15 9.15 1.85 1.66
CA LYS A 15 10.59 1.63 1.52
C LYS A 15 11.41 2.94 1.50
N LEU A 16 10.97 3.94 0.73
CA LEU A 16 11.72 5.19 0.55
C LEU A 16 11.68 6.09 1.79
N TYR A 17 10.56 6.10 2.52
CA TYR A 17 10.30 7.09 3.57
C TYR A 17 10.27 6.51 4.99
N TYR A 18 10.45 5.21 5.17
CA TYR A 18 10.44 4.58 6.51
C TYR A 18 11.53 5.14 7.43
N GLU A 19 12.73 5.34 6.90
CA GLU A 19 13.85 5.91 7.67
C GLU A 19 13.53 7.35 8.11
N GLU A 20 13.00 8.18 7.21
CA GLU A 20 12.56 9.55 7.55
C GLU A 20 11.48 9.54 8.64
N PHE A 21 10.50 8.64 8.53
CA PHE A 21 9.46 8.46 9.54
C PHE A 21 10.02 8.03 10.90
N GLN A 22 10.99 7.10 10.91
CA GLN A 22 11.62 6.60 12.13
C GLN A 22 12.46 7.69 12.83
N ASN A 23 13.20 8.48 12.04
CA ASN A 23 14.14 9.49 12.53
C ASN A 23 13.46 10.72 13.14
N HIS A 24 12.12 10.85 13.06
CA HIS A 24 11.35 11.94 13.66
C HIS A 24 11.24 11.85 15.21
N SER A 25 12.28 11.41 15.91
CA SER A 25 12.31 11.42 17.37
C SER A 25 13.74 11.35 17.89
N ARG A 26 14.39 12.51 17.98
CA ARG A 26 15.36 12.96 19.01
C ARG A 26 16.05 14.23 18.48
N GLU A 27 15.75 15.37 19.11
CA GLU A 27 16.56 16.61 19.09
C GLU A 27 16.74 17.45 17.82
N VAL A 28 16.26 17.07 16.64
CA VAL A 28 16.48 17.90 15.44
C VAL A 28 15.20 18.62 15.01
N GLU A 29 15.33 19.92 14.73
CA GLU A 29 14.37 20.80 14.05
C GLU A 29 13.93 20.19 12.70
N SER A 30 13.10 19.16 12.71
CA SER A 30 12.75 18.43 11.49
C SER A 30 11.74 19.18 10.60
N GLY A 31 11.43 20.45 10.91
CA GLY A 31 10.46 21.28 10.19
C GLY A 31 9.01 20.75 10.15
N ARG A 32 8.75 19.56 10.71
CA ARG A 32 7.47 18.85 10.66
C ARG A 32 6.73 19.02 11.99
N ARG A 33 5.48 19.48 11.93
CA ARG A 33 4.59 19.71 13.07
C ARG A 33 4.02 18.41 13.64
N SER A 34 4.04 17.31 12.89
CA SER A 34 3.55 16.01 13.33
C SER A 34 4.37 14.85 12.77
N LYS A 35 4.68 13.87 13.63
CA LYS A 35 5.31 12.60 13.26
C LYS A 35 4.52 11.80 12.24
N ILE A 36 3.19 11.95 12.25
CA ILE A 36 2.25 11.08 11.57
C ILE A 36 2.27 11.33 10.05
N TYR A 37 2.38 12.59 9.64
CA TYR A 37 2.31 12.99 8.24
C TYR A 37 3.71 13.16 7.67
N VAL A 38 4.06 12.33 6.70
CA VAL A 38 5.35 12.36 6.00
C VAL A 38 5.16 13.02 4.63
N PRO A 39 5.84 14.16 4.36
CA PRO A 39 5.87 14.74 3.01
C PRO A 39 6.48 13.74 2.02
N ILE A 40 5.84 13.56 0.87
CA ILE A 40 6.34 12.63 -0.16
C ILE A 40 6.42 13.31 -1.52
N ASP A 41 7.40 12.89 -2.31
CA ASP A 41 7.63 13.38 -3.67
C ASP A 41 7.00 12.42 -4.68
N CYS A 42 5.80 12.76 -5.16
CA CYS A 42 5.10 11.99 -6.17
C CYS A 42 5.89 11.87 -7.49
N GLN A 43 6.72 12.85 -7.85
CA GLN A 43 7.54 12.81 -9.06
C GLN A 43 8.71 11.85 -8.91
N MET A 44 9.34 11.80 -7.73
CA MET A 44 10.35 10.78 -7.40
C MET A 44 9.73 9.37 -7.47
N ILE A 45 8.60 9.16 -6.80
CA ILE A 45 7.91 7.86 -6.77
C ILE A 45 7.52 7.42 -8.20
N ALA A 46 7.03 8.35 -9.02
CA ALA A 46 6.63 8.05 -10.39
C ALA A 46 7.81 7.67 -11.29
N ARG A 47 8.96 8.32 -11.12
CA ARG A 47 10.22 7.95 -11.81
C ARG A 47 10.67 6.53 -11.49
N GLU A 48 10.62 6.13 -10.23
CA GLU A 48 10.96 4.76 -9.79
C GLU A 48 9.97 3.70 -10.34
N LEU A 49 8.75 4.10 -10.67
CA LEU A 49 7.71 3.23 -11.20
C LEU A 49 7.55 3.30 -12.73
N ASP A 50 8.35 4.11 -13.42
CA ASP A 50 8.24 4.36 -14.88
C ASP A 50 6.82 4.76 -15.30
N VAL A 51 6.23 5.70 -14.55
CA VAL A 51 4.91 6.28 -14.84
C VAL A 51 4.91 7.80 -14.71
N ASP A 52 3.83 8.43 -15.18
CA ASP A 52 3.60 9.86 -15.02
C ASP A 52 3.30 10.21 -13.54
N GLY A 53 3.84 11.34 -13.06
CA GLY A 53 3.64 11.85 -11.71
C GLY A 53 2.18 12.04 -11.33
N ASP A 54 1.35 12.44 -12.30
CA ASP A 54 -0.09 12.66 -12.10
C ASP A 54 -0.83 11.34 -11.85
N ILE A 55 -0.30 10.20 -12.32
CA ILE A 55 -0.87 8.88 -12.01
C ILE A 55 -0.67 8.55 -10.53
N VAL A 56 0.54 8.78 -10.00
CA VAL A 56 0.83 8.55 -8.57
C VAL A 56 0.00 9.51 -7.71
N PHE A 57 0.04 10.81 -8.03
CA PHE A 57 -0.74 11.81 -7.33
C PHE A 57 -2.24 11.50 -7.37
N GLY A 58 -2.78 11.20 -8.55
CA GLY A 58 -4.20 10.92 -8.71
C GLY A 58 -4.65 9.66 -7.96
N ARG A 59 -3.81 8.62 -7.89
CA ARG A 59 -4.10 7.42 -7.09
C ARG A 59 -4.12 7.72 -5.60
N LEU A 60 -3.16 8.50 -5.11
CA LEU A 60 -3.10 8.87 -3.70
C LEU A 60 -4.24 9.83 -3.32
N TYR A 61 -4.47 10.87 -4.12
CA TYR A 61 -5.37 11.98 -3.80
C TYR A 61 -6.84 11.73 -4.16
N TYR A 62 -7.14 11.16 -5.33
CA TYR A 62 -8.54 10.97 -5.74
C TYR A 62 -9.10 9.60 -5.33
N HIS A 63 -8.26 8.58 -5.25
CA HIS A 63 -8.70 7.22 -4.90
C HIS A 63 -8.44 6.87 -3.44
N LEU A 64 -7.17 6.83 -3.02
CA LEU A 64 -6.80 6.32 -1.69
C LEU A 64 -7.22 7.27 -0.56
N GLN A 65 -7.08 8.58 -0.74
CA GLN A 65 -7.61 9.57 0.21
C GLN A 65 -9.14 9.46 0.37
N LYS A 66 -9.88 9.27 -0.72
CA LYS A 66 -11.33 9.07 -0.64
C LYS A 66 -11.69 7.75 0.06
N LYS A 67 -10.88 6.71 -0.13
CA LYS A 67 -11.15 5.36 0.37
C LYS A 67 -10.76 5.17 1.84
N TYR A 68 -9.65 5.76 2.27
CA TYR A 68 -9.03 5.50 3.57
C TYR A 68 -8.92 6.74 4.47
N GLY A 69 -9.05 7.95 3.92
CA GLY A 69 -9.21 9.14 4.74
C GLY A 69 -10.60 9.18 5.37
N TYR A 70 -10.72 9.78 6.55
CA TYR A 70 -11.98 9.82 7.31
C TYR A 70 -12.10 11.09 8.15
N THR A 71 -13.30 11.34 8.67
CA THR A 71 -13.60 12.42 9.61
C THR A 71 -14.01 11.79 10.93
N ASN A 72 -13.42 12.25 12.03
CA ASN A 72 -13.77 11.84 13.39
C ASN A 72 -15.12 12.45 13.83
N GLU A 73 -15.64 11.98 14.96
CA GLU A 73 -16.89 12.50 15.56
C GLU A 73 -16.78 13.99 15.94
N ASP A 74 -15.58 14.47 16.23
CA ASP A 74 -15.27 15.88 16.55
C ASP A 74 -15.06 16.76 15.29
N GLU A 75 -15.46 16.26 14.12
CA GLU A 75 -15.27 16.87 12.80
C GLU A 75 -13.80 17.03 12.34
N SER A 76 -12.84 16.53 13.13
CA SER A 76 -11.43 16.54 12.71
C SER A 76 -11.19 15.57 11.56
N LYS A 77 -10.43 16.02 10.55
CA LYS A 77 -10.15 15.22 9.35
C LYS A 77 -8.83 14.48 9.50
N VAL A 78 -8.88 13.17 9.33
CA VAL A 78 -7.71 12.31 9.18
C VAL A 78 -7.48 12.09 7.70
N LEU A 79 -6.42 12.71 7.18
CA LEU A 79 -6.01 12.54 5.80
C LEU A 79 -5.21 11.23 5.70
N PHE A 80 -5.51 10.41 4.70
CA PHE A 80 -4.60 9.41 4.21
C PHE A 80 -3.48 10.06 3.41
N PHE A 81 -3.82 10.96 2.47
CA PHE A 81 -2.90 11.76 1.68
C PHE A 81 -3.51 13.13 1.38
N GLY A 82 -2.76 14.22 1.59
CA GLY A 82 -3.23 15.57 1.29
C GLY A 82 -2.28 16.66 1.73
N ASN A 83 -2.63 17.90 1.43
CA ASN A 83 -1.84 19.06 1.83
C ASN A 83 -1.99 19.31 3.33
N THR A 84 -0.89 19.17 4.07
CA THR A 84 -0.82 19.48 5.51
C THR A 84 -0.30 20.89 5.69
N ASN A 85 -1.05 21.74 6.41
CA ASN A 85 -0.84 23.19 6.62
C ASN A 85 0.63 23.68 6.61
N GLY A 86 1.21 23.86 5.42
CA GLY A 86 2.56 24.41 5.19
C GLY A 86 3.68 23.41 4.90
N GLU A 87 3.43 22.10 4.98
CA GLU A 87 4.43 21.02 4.79
C GLU A 87 4.33 20.32 3.42
N GLY A 88 3.43 20.80 2.56
CA GLY A 88 3.19 20.20 1.25
C GLY A 88 2.27 18.98 1.31
N PHE A 89 2.27 18.19 0.25
CA PHE A 89 1.48 16.97 0.18
C PHE A 89 2.15 15.85 0.97
N SER A 90 1.45 15.41 2.01
CA SER A 90 1.95 14.43 2.96
C SER A 90 1.02 13.23 3.04
N ILE A 91 1.61 12.08 3.37
CA ILE A 91 0.88 10.83 3.61
C ILE A 91 0.86 10.52 5.10
N ASN A 92 -0.27 10.07 5.63
CA ASN A 92 -0.36 9.53 6.99
C ASN A 92 0.33 8.17 7.01
N PHE A 93 1.58 8.17 7.46
CA PHE A 93 2.48 7.04 7.29
C PHE A 93 2.06 5.80 8.08
N PRO A 94 1.62 5.90 9.36
CA PRO A 94 1.04 4.77 10.08
C PRO A 94 -0.20 4.18 9.40
N LEU A 95 -1.13 5.03 8.96
CA LEU A 95 -2.34 4.57 8.28
C LEU A 95 -2.01 3.89 6.94
N MET A 96 -1.08 4.47 6.18
CA MET A 96 -0.57 3.89 4.95
C MET A 96 0.06 2.51 5.19
N ALA A 97 0.88 2.36 6.24
CA ALA A 97 1.50 1.08 6.58
C ALA A 97 0.45 0.01 6.92
N SER A 98 -0.60 0.37 7.66
CA SER A 98 -1.73 -0.54 7.95
C SER A 98 -2.47 -0.96 6.68
N VAL A 99 -2.73 -0.02 5.76
CA VAL A 99 -3.36 -0.32 4.46
C VAL A 99 -2.46 -1.23 3.61
N LEU A 100 -1.16 -0.95 3.55
CA LEU A 100 -0.18 -1.77 2.84
C LEU A 100 -0.15 -3.20 3.38
N ALA A 101 -0.13 -3.38 4.70
CA ALA A 101 -0.17 -4.68 5.34
C ALA A 101 -1.43 -5.48 4.96
N GLY A 102 -2.60 -4.84 4.96
CA GLY A 102 -3.84 -5.45 4.48
C GLY A 102 -3.78 -5.90 3.02
N LEU A 103 -3.24 -5.04 2.13
CA LEU A 103 -3.06 -5.40 0.71
C LEU A 103 -2.07 -6.56 0.49
N GLN A 104 -1.04 -6.66 1.33
CA GLN A 104 -0.11 -7.78 1.31
C GLN A 104 -0.75 -9.07 1.82
N GLU A 105 -1.54 -8.99 2.89
CA GLU A 105 -2.27 -10.13 3.46
C GLU A 105 -3.31 -10.68 2.47
N ASP A 106 -4.09 -9.83 1.82
CA ASP A 106 -5.08 -10.23 0.82
C ASP A 106 -4.44 -10.94 -0.37
N ALA A 107 -3.32 -10.42 -0.86
CA ALA A 107 -2.57 -11.04 -1.93
C ALA A 107 -2.01 -12.42 -1.52
N ASN A 108 -1.56 -12.55 -0.28
CA ASN A 108 -1.06 -13.81 0.25
C ASN A 108 -2.18 -14.84 0.43
N LYS A 109 -3.35 -14.44 0.94
CA LYS A 109 -4.55 -15.30 1.06
C LYS A 109 -4.99 -15.85 -0.29
N PHE A 110 -5.03 -15.01 -1.32
CA PHE A 110 -5.40 -15.46 -2.66
C PHE A 110 -4.39 -16.48 -3.22
N ARG A 111 -3.09 -16.26 -2.98
CA ARG A 111 -2.02 -17.17 -3.40
C ARG A 111 -2.08 -18.52 -2.68
N THR A 112 -2.29 -18.52 -1.36
CA THR A 112 -2.41 -19.76 -0.58
C THR A 112 -3.66 -20.54 -0.97
N ALA A 113 -4.81 -19.88 -1.13
CA ALA A 113 -6.03 -20.53 -1.60
C ALA A 113 -5.86 -21.18 -2.98
N THR A 114 -5.27 -20.44 -3.93
CA THR A 114 -4.99 -20.96 -5.29
C THR A 114 -4.08 -22.19 -5.22
N TRP A 115 -3.02 -22.14 -4.41
CA TRP A 115 -2.10 -23.27 -4.26
C TRP A 115 -2.78 -24.51 -3.67
N ILE A 116 -3.59 -24.33 -2.62
CA ILE A 116 -4.38 -25.42 -2.02
C ILE A 116 -5.34 -26.02 -3.06
N SER A 117 -6.07 -25.18 -3.81
CA SER A 117 -6.98 -25.64 -4.86
C SER A 117 -6.24 -26.40 -5.96
N SER A 118 -5.08 -25.93 -6.41
CA SER A 118 -4.27 -26.64 -7.40
C SER A 118 -3.80 -28.01 -6.90
N CYS A 119 -3.36 -28.11 -5.64
CA CYS A 119 -2.99 -29.39 -5.03
C CYS A 119 -4.18 -30.35 -4.93
N ALA A 120 -5.35 -29.86 -4.49
CA ALA A 120 -6.57 -30.67 -4.39
C ALA A 120 -7.01 -31.22 -5.76
N LEU A 121 -6.93 -30.40 -6.81
CA LEU A 121 -7.22 -30.82 -8.18
C LEU A 121 -6.24 -31.91 -8.66
N ALA A 122 -4.94 -31.76 -8.38
CA ALA A 122 -3.94 -32.76 -8.74
C ALA A 122 -4.20 -34.11 -8.06
N VAL A 123 -4.53 -34.11 -6.76
CA VAL A 123 -4.89 -35.32 -6.01
C VAL A 123 -6.17 -35.96 -6.57
N SER A 124 -7.18 -35.15 -6.88
CA SER A 124 -8.44 -35.64 -7.46
C SER A 124 -8.22 -36.33 -8.81
N MET A 125 -7.46 -35.69 -9.71
CA MET A 125 -7.12 -36.28 -11.01
C MET A 125 -6.29 -37.56 -10.86
N GLY A 126 -5.29 -37.56 -9.97
CA GLY A 126 -4.48 -38.74 -9.69
C GLY A 126 -5.32 -39.91 -9.17
N THR A 127 -6.27 -39.63 -8.28
CA THR A 127 -7.20 -40.62 -7.74
C THR A 127 -8.13 -41.18 -8.83
N ALA A 128 -8.67 -40.31 -9.68
CA ALA A 128 -9.51 -40.72 -10.80
C ALA A 128 -8.74 -41.60 -11.81
N ALA A 129 -7.51 -41.21 -12.17
CA ALA A 129 -6.66 -41.98 -13.06
C ALA A 129 -6.31 -43.35 -12.46
N PHE A 130 -5.90 -43.40 -11.19
CA PHE A 130 -5.62 -44.66 -10.49
C PHE A 130 -6.82 -45.61 -10.53
N ASN A 131 -8.03 -45.09 -10.27
CA ASN A 131 -9.25 -45.89 -10.31
C ASN A 131 -9.57 -46.42 -11.72
N ILE A 132 -9.23 -45.69 -12.78
CA ILE A 132 -9.46 -46.13 -14.16
C ILE A 132 -8.43 -47.20 -14.58
N PHE A 133 -7.15 -47.02 -14.26
CA PHE A 133 -6.07 -47.89 -14.75
C PHE A 133 -5.81 -49.14 -13.90
N PHE A 134 -6.12 -49.12 -12.61
CA PHE A 134 -5.84 -50.21 -11.68
C PHE A 134 -7.10 -50.92 -11.14
N LYS A 135 -8.18 -50.90 -11.93
CA LYS A 135 -9.41 -51.64 -11.66
C LYS A 135 -9.47 -52.97 -12.42
#